data_AF-A0A371E9H7-F1
#
_entry.id   AF-A0A371E9H7-F1
#
_cell.length_a   1.000
_cell.length_b   1.000
_cell.length_c   1.000
_cell.angle_alpha   90.00
_cell.angle_beta   90.00
_cell.angle_gamma   90.00
#
_symmetry.space_group_name_H-M   'P 1'
#
loop_
_entity.id
_entity.type
_entity.pdbx_description
1 polymer ?
#
loop_
_entity_poly.entity_id
_entity_poly.type
_entity_poly.pdbx_seq_one_letter_code
_entity_poly.pdbx_strand_id
1 'polypeptide(L)'
;MSKGSSLTDHLLVFKEIVVNLETMEVKYDEEDLGLILMCLLPHSYATFRDMILYNCDTLTLEEVYEALLSMELERIKQLVGDSETQPKGLFIIVIK
;
A
#
# COMPACT_ATOMS: atom_id res chain seq x y z
N MET A 1 -2.45 15.16 -0.23
CA MET A 1 -3.28 14.51 0.81
C MET A 1 -2.76 14.91 2.19
N SER A 2 -3.64 15.09 3.17
CA SER A 2 -3.33 15.66 4.49
C SER A 2 -2.61 14.68 5.41
N LYS A 3 -1.74 15.18 6.28
CA LYS A 3 -0.82 14.43 7.18
C LYS A 3 -1.53 13.69 8.35
N GLY A 4 -2.80 13.30 8.20
CA GLY A 4 -3.59 12.69 9.27
C GLY A 4 -4.82 11.89 8.81
N SER A 5 -4.97 11.62 7.52
CA SER A 5 -5.98 10.68 7.02
C SER A 5 -5.55 9.24 7.30
N SER A 6 -6.50 8.39 7.69
CA SER A 6 -6.28 6.96 7.95
C SER A 6 -6.06 6.20 6.64
N LEU A 7 -5.43 5.02 6.70
CA LEU A 7 -5.30 4.13 5.53
C LEU A 7 -6.67 3.87 4.88
N THR A 8 -7.72 3.71 5.69
CA THR A 8 -9.10 3.55 5.23
C THR A 8 -9.58 4.71 4.37
N ASP A 9 -9.25 5.96 4.73
CA ASP A 9 -9.64 7.13 3.94
C ASP A 9 -8.98 7.11 2.56
N HIS A 10 -7.72 6.69 2.49
CA HIS A 10 -7.00 6.54 1.22
C HIS A 10 -7.61 5.43 0.34
N LEU A 11 -8.03 4.31 0.94
CA LEU A 11 -8.72 3.24 0.23
C LEU A 11 -10.11 3.66 -0.29
N LEU A 12 -10.81 4.53 0.43
CA LEU A 12 -12.08 5.09 -0.03
C LEU A 12 -11.88 6.00 -1.25
N VAL A 13 -10.87 6.89 -1.21
CA VAL A 13 -10.52 7.73 -2.36
C VAL A 13 -10.09 6.89 -3.56
N PHE A 14 -9.32 5.82 -3.33
CA PHE A 14 -8.96 4.88 -4.39
C PHE A 14 -10.20 4.27 -5.04
N LYS A 15 -11.16 3.77 -4.26
CA LYS A 15 -12.42 3.22 -4.79
C LYS A 15 -13.23 4.23 -5.60
N GLU A 16 -13.29 5.48 -5.14
CA GLU A 16 -13.96 6.56 -5.88
C GLU A 16 -13.28 6.81 -7.24
N ILE A 17 -11.96 6.82 -7.28
CA ILE A 17 -11.20 6.95 -8.53
C ILE A 17 -11.49 5.79 -9.48
N VAL A 18 -11.51 4.54 -8.99
CA VAL A 18 -11.84 3.37 -9.82
C VAL A 18 -13.24 3.50 -10.42
N VAL A 19 -14.26 3.86 -9.62
CA VAL A 19 -15.62 4.07 -10.10
C VAL A 19 -15.69 5.18 -11.16
N ASN A 20 -14.93 6.27 -10.97
CA ASN A 20 -14.85 7.35 -11.95
C ASN A 20 -14.20 6.88 -13.26
N LEU A 21 -13.11 6.10 -13.19
CA LEU A 21 -12.44 5.54 -14.37
C LEU A 21 -13.36 4.58 -15.15
N GLU A 22 -14.09 3.71 -14.44
CA GLU A 22 -15.10 2.83 -15.03
C GLU A 22 -16.21 3.63 -15.72
N THR A 23 -16.72 4.67 -15.07
CA THR A 23 -17.76 5.56 -15.62
C THR A 23 -17.28 6.28 -16.88
N MET A 24 -16.00 6.60 -16.95
CA MET A 24 -15.36 7.22 -18.11
C MET A 24 -14.90 6.21 -19.17
N GLU A 25 -15.19 4.91 -18.97
CA GLU A 25 -14.78 3.81 -19.85
C GLU A 25 -13.26 3.78 -20.11
N VAL A 26 -12.47 4.23 -19.14
CA VAL A 26 -11.00 4.22 -19.21
C VAL A 26 -10.53 2.78 -19.06
N LYS A 27 -9.66 2.34 -19.97
CA LYS A 27 -8.99 1.05 -19.87
C LYS A 27 -7.79 1.19 -18.93
N TYR A 28 -7.71 0.28 -17.98
CA TYR A 28 -6.59 0.11 -17.06
C TYR A 28 -6.40 -1.39 -16.81
N ASP A 29 -5.20 -1.78 -16.43
CA ASP A 29 -4.90 -3.12 -15.93
C ASP A 29 -4.71 -3.13 -14.41
N GLU A 30 -4.34 -4.28 -13.83
CA GLU A 30 -4.14 -4.40 -12.39
C GLU A 30 -2.90 -3.65 -11.89
N GLU A 31 -1.89 -3.50 -12.74
CA GLU A 31 -0.66 -2.77 -12.42
C GLU A 31 -0.96 -1.27 -12.32
N ASP A 32 -1.74 -0.72 -13.27
CA ASP A 32 -2.24 0.65 -13.23
C ASP A 32 -2.97 0.93 -11.90
N LEU A 33 -3.85 0.02 -11.47
CA LEU A 33 -4.58 0.15 -10.21
C LEU A 33 -3.65 0.13 -9.00
N GLY A 34 -2.66 -0.77 -8.99
CA GLY A 34 -1.65 -0.84 -7.95
C GLY A 34 -0.86 0.47 -7.82
N LEU A 35 -0.42 1.02 -8.96
CA LEU A 35 0.31 2.29 -9.00
C LEU A 35 -0.56 3.48 -8.56
N ILE A 36 -1.83 3.55 -9.00
CA ILE A 36 -2.77 4.59 -8.55
C ILE A 36 -2.92 4.54 -7.03
N LEU A 37 -3.13 3.37 -6.45
CA LEU A 37 -3.23 3.20 -4.99
C LEU A 37 -1.94 3.69 -4.30
N MET A 38 -0.77 3.31 -4.80
CA MET A 38 0.51 3.75 -4.24
C MET A 38 0.72 5.27 -4.31
N CYS A 39 0.25 5.93 -5.37
CA CYS A 39 0.30 7.39 -5.52
C CYS A 39 -0.61 8.13 -4.53
N LEU A 40 -1.69 7.50 -4.07
CA LEU A 40 -2.63 8.05 -3.10
C LEU A 40 -2.14 7.92 -1.65
N LEU A 41 -1.12 7.10 -1.40
CA LEU A 41 -0.60 6.94 -0.04
C LEU A 41 0.19 8.18 0.41
N PRO A 42 0.08 8.56 1.69
CA PRO A 42 0.82 9.70 2.22
C PRO A 42 2.32 9.40 2.32
N HIS A 43 3.12 10.45 2.48
CA HIS A 43 4.59 10.35 2.55
C HIS A 43 5.12 9.41 3.65
N SER A 44 4.32 9.13 4.69
CA SER A 44 4.62 8.15 5.74
C SER A 44 4.71 6.70 5.23
N TYR A 45 4.29 6.44 4.00
CA TYR A 45 4.39 5.16 3.29
C TYR A 45 5.53 5.16 2.25
N ALA A 46 6.43 6.16 2.24
CA ALA A 46 7.53 6.22 1.26
C ALA A 46 8.40 4.95 1.26
N THR A 47 8.80 4.45 2.45
CA THR A 47 9.56 3.20 2.58
C THR A 47 8.82 2.00 2.00
N PHE A 48 7.50 1.94 2.19
CA PHE A 48 6.66 0.90 1.62
C PHE A 48 6.66 0.96 0.09
N ARG A 49 6.48 2.17 -0.48
CA ARG A 49 6.51 2.34 -1.93
C ARG A 49 7.84 1.93 -2.53
N ASP A 50 8.94 2.38 -1.92
CA ASP A 50 10.28 2.03 -2.38
C ASP A 50 10.48 0.52 -2.32
N MET A 51 10.07 -0.12 -1.23
CA MET A 51 10.15 -1.57 -1.08
C MET A 51 9.36 -2.32 -2.17
N ILE A 52 8.12 -1.96 -2.45
CA ILE A 52 7.34 -2.60 -3.51
C ILE A 52 8.00 -2.41 -4.88
N LEU A 53 8.39 -1.18 -5.22
CA LEU A 53 9.02 -0.86 -6.50
C LEU A 53 10.37 -1.56 -6.72
N TYR A 54 11.11 -1.84 -5.65
CA TYR A 54 12.40 -2.54 -5.76
C TYR A 54 12.27 -4.08 -5.75
N ASN A 55 11.16 -4.64 -5.27
CA ASN A 55 11.04 -6.09 -5.05
C ASN A 55 10.05 -6.78 -5.98
N CYS A 56 9.17 -6.05 -6.67
CA CYS A 56 8.17 -6.61 -7.58
C CYS A 56 8.48 -6.21 -9.02
N ASP A 57 8.81 -7.19 -9.87
CA ASP A 57 8.96 -7.00 -11.32
C ASP A 57 7.60 -6.81 -12.03
N THR A 58 6.56 -7.43 -11.48
CA THR A 58 5.16 -7.26 -11.88
C THR A 58 4.36 -6.92 -10.64
N LEU A 59 3.52 -5.89 -10.72
CA LEU A 59 2.72 -5.44 -9.59
C LEU A 59 1.25 -5.81 -9.78
N THR A 60 0.72 -6.62 -8.90
CA THR A 60 -0.73 -6.86 -8.82
C THR A 60 -1.36 -6.07 -7.68
N LEU A 61 -2.65 -5.77 -7.80
CA LEU A 61 -3.38 -5.03 -6.79
C LEU A 61 -3.45 -5.81 -5.45
N GLU A 62 -3.56 -7.13 -5.51
CA GLU A 62 -3.58 -8.01 -4.33
C GLU A 62 -2.28 -7.89 -3.52
N GLU A 63 -1.13 -7.93 -4.19
CA GLU A 63 0.18 -7.81 -3.54
C GLU A 63 0.33 -6.45 -2.83
N VAL A 64 -0.18 -5.37 -3.44
CA VAL A 64 -0.20 -4.04 -2.81
C VAL A 64 -1.05 -4.05 -1.54
N TYR A 65 -2.23 -4.69 -1.57
CA TYR A 65 -3.11 -4.79 -0.40
C TYR A 65 -2.47 -5.59 0.75
N GLU A 66 -1.94 -6.78 0.44
CA GLU A 66 -1.31 -7.65 1.45
C GLU A 66 -0.11 -6.96 2.11
N ALA A 67 0.73 -6.31 1.30
CA ALA A 67 1.89 -5.61 1.81
C ALA A 67 1.48 -4.37 2.64
N LEU A 68 0.41 -3.66 2.26
CA LEU A 68 -0.14 -2.56 3.05
C LEU A 68 -0.67 -3.01 4.41
N LEU A 69 -1.46 -4.10 4.42
CA LEU A 69 -2.03 -4.67 5.65
C LEU A 69 -0.93 -5.17 6.60
N SER A 70 0.08 -5.85 6.06
CA SER A 70 1.23 -6.32 6.83
C SER A 70 1.99 -5.18 7.50
N MET A 71 2.25 -4.09 6.75
CA MET A 71 2.93 -2.92 7.30
C MET A 71 2.09 -2.21 8.38
N GLU A 72 0.78 -2.07 8.16
CA GLU A 72 -0.12 -1.42 9.13
C GLU A 72 -0.23 -2.25 10.43
N LEU A 73 -0.33 -3.57 10.31
CA LEU A 73 -0.34 -4.49 11.46
C LEU A 73 0.94 -4.35 12.30
N GLU A 74 2.09 -4.28 11.64
CA GLU A 74 3.39 -4.09 12.31
C GLU A 74 3.49 -2.73 13.00
N ARG A 75 2.98 -1.66 12.37
CA ARG A 75 2.88 -0.34 13.01
C ARG A 75 2.04 -0.39 14.30
N ILE A 76 0.92 -1.11 14.28
CA ILE A 76 0.05 -1.26 15.45
C ILE A 76 0.78 -2.05 16.55
N LYS A 77 1.45 -3.16 16.21
CA LYS A 77 2.24 -3.95 17.17
C LYS A 77 3.31 -3.11 17.88
N GLN A 78 4.01 -2.27 17.12
CA GLN A 78 5.03 -1.36 17.68
C GLN A 78 4.42 -0.29 18.60
N LEU A 79 3.18 0.12 18.37
CA LEU A 79 2.45 1.07 19.24
C LEU A 79 1.91 0.44 20.52
N VAL A 80 1.51 -0.84 20.47
CA VAL A 80 0.92 -1.58 21.61
C VAL A 80 1.99 -2.06 22.60
N GLY A 81 3.27 -2.03 22.21
CA GLY A 81 4.40 -2.20 23.11
C GLY A 81 4.62 -3.64 23.54
N ASP A 82 5.16 -4.45 22.63
CA ASP A 82 6.01 -5.58 23.02
C ASP A 82 7.47 -5.14 22.93
N SER A 83 8.12 -5.06 24.09
CA SER A 83 9.52 -4.70 24.22
C SER A 83 10.42 -5.89 23.86
N GLU A 84 10.58 -6.20 22.58
CA GLU A 84 11.81 -6.83 22.09
C GLU A 84 12.23 -6.18 20.77
N THR A 85 13.35 -5.47 20.87
CA THR A 85 14.03 -4.80 19.76
C THR A 85 14.44 -5.82 18.70
N GLN A 86 13.87 -5.73 17.50
CA GLN A 86 14.51 -5.40 16.21
C GLN A 86 13.52 -5.60 15.06
N PRO A 87 13.28 -4.59 14.20
CA PRO A 87 12.81 -4.85 12.84
C PRO A 87 13.94 -4.48 11.88
N LYS A 88 14.95 -5.35 11.80
CA LYS A 88 15.87 -5.38 10.64
C LYS A 88 15.66 -6.70 9.91
N GLY A 89 14.53 -6.76 9.23
CA GLY A 89 14.19 -7.73 8.21
C GLY A 89 12.92 -7.16 7.60
N LEU A 90 12.99 -6.41 6.52
CA LEU A 90 13.19 -6.99 5.19
C LEU A 90 12.54 -8.37 5.15
N PHE A 91 11.24 -8.43 5.44
CA PHE A 91 10.43 -9.46 4.84
C PHE A 91 10.53 -9.18 3.35
N ILE A 92 11.47 -9.87 2.70
CA ILE A 92 11.34 -10.18 1.29
C ILE A 92 9.92 -10.69 1.18
N ILE A 93 9.09 -9.92 0.48
CA ILE A 93 7.78 -10.36 0.05
C ILE A 93 8.09 -11.57 -0.83
N VAL A 94 8.17 -12.76 -0.22
CA VAL A 94 8.22 -14.02 -0.95
C VAL A 94 6.76 -14.28 -1.30
N ILE A 95 6.24 -13.48 -2.21
CA ILE A 95 5.05 -13.84 -2.97
C ILE A 95 5.58 -14.73 -4.09
N LYS A 96 5.11 -15.98 -4.07
CA LYS A 96 5.46 -17.01 -5.03
C LYS A 96 4.17 -17.64 -5.52
#